data_AF-A0A7K4IEE1-F1
#
_entry.id   AF-A0A7K4IEE1-F1
#
_cell.length_a   1.000
_cell.length_b   1.000
_cell.length_c   1.000
_cell.angle_alpha   90.00
_cell.angle_beta   90.00
_cell.angle_gamma   90.00
#
_symmetry.space_group_name_H-M   'P 1'
#
loop_
_entity.id
_entity.type
_entity.pdbx_description
1 polymer ?
#
loop_
_entity_poly.entity_id
_entity_poly.type
_entity_poly.pdbx_seq_one_letter_code
_entity_poly.pdbx_strand_id
1 'polypeptide(L)'
;MEIPAEFTHFEGASDVPWDEIAELIKKKARSKGVGKFQAFTDAVIEVASAESMKTEPNETVLALGMEVCLVRGRFPEALFMSAESDSPTVLSLKAVVLFTLSDVEGLMKVVNRLGSLINDNSSATDRVRLSIAKVLYAAAKHDTSVIECVMEFDGLLEEYPDQVESPLTETMFALYVVGALLREVGQTSRATRLADTLEGMAERKKHRAFRALVENLRGNICNYEGQFEQAEKHYL
;
A
#
# COMPACT_ATOMS: atom_id res chain seq x y z
N MET A 1 11.26 -21.98 -0.15
CA MET A 1 10.38 -21.37 0.87
C MET A 1 9.12 -20.92 0.16
N GLU A 2 7.93 -21.01 0.77
CA GLU A 2 6.69 -20.52 0.14
C GLU A 2 6.50 -19.05 0.53
N ILE A 3 6.63 -18.13 -0.43
CA ILE A 3 6.38 -16.70 -0.25
C ILE A 3 4.86 -16.47 -0.38
N PRO A 4 4.19 -15.77 0.57
CA PRO A 4 2.78 -15.43 0.43
C PRO A 4 2.52 -14.64 -0.86
N ALA A 5 1.36 -14.88 -1.49
CA ALA A 5 1.05 -14.31 -2.80
C ALA A 5 1.11 -12.78 -2.84
N GLU A 6 0.87 -12.11 -1.71
CA GLU A 6 0.95 -10.66 -1.58
C GLU A 6 2.37 -10.11 -1.82
N PHE A 7 3.40 -10.95 -1.69
CA PHE A 7 4.81 -10.56 -1.73
C PHE A 7 5.61 -11.25 -2.84
N THR A 8 4.96 -11.96 -3.77
CA THR A 8 5.66 -12.73 -4.82
C THR A 8 6.42 -11.85 -5.80
N HIS A 9 6.08 -10.55 -5.91
CA HIS A 9 6.86 -9.61 -6.71
C HIS A 9 8.29 -9.38 -6.19
N PHE A 10 8.58 -9.78 -4.95
CA PHE A 10 9.95 -9.78 -4.40
C PHE A 10 10.71 -11.10 -4.62
N GLU A 11 10.06 -12.17 -5.10
CA GLU A 11 10.70 -13.51 -5.20
C GLU A 11 11.97 -13.50 -6.07
N GLY A 12 11.98 -12.70 -7.14
CA GLY A 12 13.13 -12.55 -8.04
C GLY A 12 14.19 -11.54 -7.58
N ALA A 13 13.98 -10.84 -6.46
CA ALA A 13 14.93 -9.83 -5.99
C ALA A 13 16.14 -10.50 -5.33
N SER A 14 17.30 -10.43 -6.00
CA SER A 14 18.57 -11.01 -5.52
C SER A 14 19.04 -10.43 -4.20
N ASP A 15 18.65 -9.19 -3.92
CA ASP A 15 19.20 -8.42 -2.82
C ASP A 15 18.41 -8.67 -1.51
N VAL A 16 17.33 -9.44 -1.56
CA VAL A 16 16.60 -9.88 -0.37
C VAL A 16 17.29 -11.11 0.22
N PRO A 17 17.66 -11.11 1.51
CA PRO A 17 18.37 -12.23 2.15
C PRO A 17 17.40 -13.39 2.47
N TRP A 18 16.88 -14.05 1.42
CA TRP A 18 15.86 -15.09 1.54
C TRP A 18 16.29 -16.28 2.39
N ASP A 19 17.58 -16.64 2.39
CA ASP A 19 18.12 -17.72 3.21
C ASP A 19 18.03 -17.39 4.71
N GLU A 20 18.36 -16.16 5.09
CA GLU A 20 18.23 -15.68 6.47
C GLU A 20 16.76 -15.67 6.92
N ILE A 21 15.89 -15.13 6.06
CA ILE A 21 14.43 -15.10 6.29
C ILE A 21 13.90 -16.53 6.47
N ALA A 22 14.34 -17.49 5.65
CA ALA A 22 13.91 -18.87 5.73
C ALA A 22 14.30 -19.55 7.06
N GLU A 23 15.50 -19.28 7.58
CA GLU A 23 15.92 -19.80 8.88
C GLU A 23 15.13 -19.18 10.04
N LEU A 24 14.86 -17.88 9.99
CA LEU A 24 14.01 -17.20 10.98
C LEU A 24 12.57 -17.73 10.95
N ILE A 25 12.01 -18.01 9.76
CA ILE A 25 10.69 -18.62 9.62
C ILE A 25 10.66 -20.00 10.29
N LYS A 26 11.67 -20.85 10.04
CA LYS A 26 11.77 -22.17 10.68
C LYS A 26 11.82 -22.04 12.20
N LYS A 27 12.58 -21.08 12.72
CA LYS A 27 12.67 -20.80 14.16
C LYS A 27 11.32 -20.35 14.73
N LYS A 28 10.64 -19.40 14.08
CA LYS A 28 9.35 -18.86 14.54
C LYS A 28 8.20 -19.86 14.43
N ALA A 29 8.19 -20.69 13.38
CA ALA A 29 7.17 -21.72 13.17
C ALA A 29 7.24 -22.86 14.20
N ARG A 30 8.35 -23.01 14.94
CA ARG A 30 8.46 -23.95 16.06
C ARG A 30 7.74 -23.45 17.32
N SER A 31 7.42 -22.16 17.40
CA SER A 31 6.66 -21.59 18.51
C SER A 31 5.20 -22.00 18.44
N LYS A 32 4.64 -22.43 19.58
CA LYS A 32 3.24 -22.87 19.65
C LYS A 32 2.29 -21.74 19.26
N GLY A 33 1.40 -22.01 18.30
CA GLY A 33 0.34 -21.09 17.89
C GLY A 33 0.71 -20.10 16.77
N VAL A 34 1.94 -20.12 16.25
CA VAL A 34 2.35 -19.24 15.15
C VAL A 34 2.05 -19.92 13.80
N GLY A 35 1.11 -19.35 13.04
CA GLY A 35 0.80 -19.81 11.69
C GLY A 35 1.90 -19.46 10.68
N LYS A 36 1.95 -20.14 9.52
CA LYS A 36 2.97 -19.92 8.47
C LYS A 36 3.06 -18.45 8.03
N PHE A 37 1.91 -17.81 7.80
CA PHE A 37 1.87 -16.41 7.38
C PHE A 37 2.46 -15.49 8.44
N GLN A 38 2.09 -15.68 9.70
CA GLN A 38 2.64 -14.90 10.81
C GLN A 38 4.15 -15.13 10.96
N ALA A 39 4.62 -16.38 10.87
CA ALA A 39 6.05 -16.70 10.93
C ALA A 39 6.83 -15.99 9.82
N PHE A 40 6.29 -15.97 8.59
CA PHE A 40 6.86 -15.21 7.46
C PHE A 40 6.92 -13.72 7.77
N THR A 41 5.79 -13.11 8.12
CA THR A 41 5.74 -11.66 8.33
C THR A 41 6.63 -11.22 9.50
N ASP A 42 6.66 -11.99 10.58
CA ASP A 42 7.48 -11.68 11.75
C ASP A 42 8.97 -11.85 11.48
N ALA A 43 9.37 -12.73 10.55
CA ALA A 43 10.76 -12.87 10.12
C ALA A 43 11.18 -11.71 9.21
N VAL A 44 10.35 -11.36 8.23
CA VAL A 44 10.60 -10.23 7.34
C VAL A 44 10.75 -8.92 8.11
N ILE A 45 9.85 -8.64 9.06
CA ILE A 45 9.92 -7.41 9.88
C ILE A 45 11.22 -7.37 10.69
N GLU A 46 11.66 -8.51 11.24
CA GLU A 46 12.90 -8.59 12.03
C GLU A 46 14.12 -8.27 11.16
N VAL A 47 14.19 -8.86 9.96
CA VAL A 47 15.27 -8.61 9.00
C VAL A 47 15.26 -7.16 8.52
N ALA A 48 14.10 -6.63 8.10
CA ALA A 48 13.99 -5.27 7.60
C ALA A 48 14.26 -4.22 8.69
N SER A 49 13.90 -4.49 9.95
CA SER A 49 14.24 -3.60 11.08
C SER A 49 15.74 -3.60 11.38
N ALA A 50 16.44 -4.72 11.21
CA ALA A 50 17.89 -4.76 11.33
C ALA A 50 18.56 -4.04 10.14
N GLU A 51 18.02 -4.21 8.94
CA GLU A 51 18.47 -3.55 7.72
C GLU A 51 18.39 -2.02 7.83
N SER A 52 17.30 -1.49 8.39
CA SER A 52 17.08 -0.04 8.51
C SER A 52 18.07 0.66 9.44
N MET A 53 18.80 -0.07 10.28
CA MET A 53 19.82 0.47 11.18
C MET A 53 21.21 0.54 10.53
N LYS A 54 21.39 0.03 9.31
CA LYS A 54 22.66 0.08 8.59
C LYS A 54 22.92 1.47 8.03
N THR A 55 24.19 1.79 7.77
CA THR A 55 24.59 3.07 7.15
C THR A 55 24.05 3.22 5.73
N GLU A 56 24.00 2.13 4.97
CA GLU A 56 23.43 2.06 3.62
C GLU A 56 22.41 0.91 3.59
N PRO A 57 21.16 1.16 4.00
CA PRO A 57 20.13 0.14 4.02
C PRO A 57 19.75 -0.33 2.62
N ASN A 58 19.49 -1.63 2.48
CA ASN A 58 18.89 -2.18 1.27
C ASN A 58 17.42 -1.77 1.13
N GLU A 59 17.14 -0.88 0.17
CA GLU A 59 15.80 -0.33 -0.05
C GLU A 59 14.75 -1.40 -0.41
N THR A 60 15.13 -2.47 -1.11
CA THR A 60 14.23 -3.56 -1.48
C THR A 60 13.78 -4.35 -0.25
N VAL A 61 14.70 -4.59 0.70
CA VAL A 61 14.39 -5.23 1.98
C VAL A 61 13.50 -4.33 2.83
N LEU A 62 13.76 -3.01 2.85
CA LEU A 62 12.89 -2.06 3.53
C LEU A 62 11.49 -2.02 2.94
N ALA A 63 11.37 -1.98 1.61
CA ALA A 63 10.08 -1.99 0.93
C ALA A 63 9.27 -3.27 1.25
N LEU A 64 9.91 -4.44 1.22
CA LEU A 64 9.28 -5.70 1.63
C LEU A 64 8.82 -5.65 3.10
N GLY A 65 9.65 -5.12 4.00
CA GLY A 65 9.30 -4.91 5.41
C GLY A 65 8.09 -3.99 5.59
N MET A 66 8.05 -2.88 4.86
CA MET A 66 6.96 -1.92 4.84
C MET A 66 5.64 -2.54 4.37
N GLU A 67 5.65 -3.27 3.25
CA GLU A 67 4.46 -3.95 2.74
C GLU A 67 3.93 -5.00 3.73
N VAL A 68 4.84 -5.77 4.35
CA VAL A 68 4.46 -6.72 5.40
C VAL A 68 3.82 -6.00 6.59
N CYS A 69 4.39 -4.88 7.03
CA CYS A 69 3.82 -4.09 8.11
C CYS A 69 2.44 -3.55 7.78
N LEU A 70 2.22 -3.06 6.55
CA LEU A 70 0.92 -2.59 6.09
C LEU A 70 -0.14 -3.69 6.16
N VAL A 71 0.19 -4.89 5.66
CA VAL A 71 -0.73 -6.04 5.70
C VAL A 71 -1.03 -6.51 7.13
N ARG A 72 -0.08 -6.35 8.05
CA ARG A 72 -0.21 -6.76 9.46
C ARG A 72 -0.73 -5.66 10.39
N GLY A 73 -0.89 -4.41 9.91
CA GLY A 73 -1.20 -3.25 10.74
C GLY A 73 -0.09 -2.88 11.75
N ARG A 74 1.16 -3.23 11.45
CA ARG A 74 2.35 -2.96 12.31
C ARG A 74 3.00 -1.63 11.94
N PHE A 75 2.22 -0.56 12.09
CA PHE A 75 2.61 0.79 11.69
C PHE A 75 3.81 1.37 12.46
N PRO A 76 3.97 1.16 13.79
CA PRO A 76 5.15 1.64 14.50
C PRO A 76 6.46 1.10 13.90
N GLU A 77 6.50 -0.18 13.56
CA GLU A 77 7.65 -0.81 12.92
C GLU A 77 7.88 -0.25 11.51
N ALA A 78 6.81 0.00 10.74
CA ALA A 78 6.93 0.64 9.44
C ALA A 78 7.55 2.05 9.53
N LEU A 79 7.08 2.87 10.48
CA LEU A 79 7.64 4.20 10.70
C LEU A 79 9.10 4.14 11.16
N PHE A 80 9.44 3.17 12.01
CA PHE A 80 10.82 2.94 12.42
C PHE A 80 11.72 2.60 11.23
N MET A 81 11.33 1.63 10.40
CA MET A 81 12.13 1.19 9.25
C MET A 81 12.30 2.27 8.17
N SER A 82 11.32 3.17 8.05
CA SER A 82 11.29 4.23 7.04
C SER A 82 11.75 5.60 7.53
N ALA A 83 12.31 5.68 8.75
CA ALA A 83 12.63 6.96 9.39
C ALA A 83 13.55 7.84 8.51
N GLU A 84 14.66 7.28 8.05
CA GLU A 84 15.75 7.99 7.36
C GLU A 84 15.86 7.62 5.86
N SER A 85 14.88 6.92 5.29
CA SER A 85 14.95 6.48 3.89
C SER A 85 14.54 7.58 2.92
N ASP A 86 15.37 7.78 1.89
CA ASP A 86 15.10 8.65 0.75
C ASP A 86 14.62 7.89 -0.50
N SER A 87 14.40 6.58 -0.39
CA SER A 87 13.90 5.77 -1.51
C SER A 87 12.47 6.20 -1.86
N PRO A 88 12.16 6.54 -3.12
CA PRO A 88 10.79 6.82 -3.56
C PRO A 88 9.81 5.71 -3.18
N THR A 89 10.23 4.45 -3.28
CA THR A 89 9.43 3.28 -2.90
C THR A 89 9.07 3.33 -1.41
N VAL A 90 10.07 3.44 -0.54
CA VAL A 90 9.86 3.43 0.92
C VAL A 90 9.07 4.65 1.38
N LEU A 91 9.34 5.83 0.80
CA LEU A 91 8.60 7.06 1.08
C LEU A 91 7.12 6.95 0.68
N SER A 92 6.81 6.35 -0.48
CA SER A 92 5.41 6.16 -0.90
C SER A 92 4.64 5.19 0.00
N LEU A 93 5.28 4.10 0.45
CA LEU A 93 4.70 3.18 1.42
C LEU A 93 4.54 3.85 2.80
N LYS A 94 5.49 4.71 3.18
CA LYS A 94 5.38 5.55 4.39
C LYS A 94 4.20 6.51 4.30
N ALA A 95 3.88 7.06 3.11
CA ALA A 95 2.69 7.87 2.92
C ALA A 95 1.41 7.09 3.24
N VAL A 96 1.30 5.82 2.81
CA VAL A 96 0.16 4.95 3.15
C VAL A 96 0.03 4.77 4.67
N VAL A 97 1.14 4.53 5.36
CA VAL A 97 1.16 4.40 6.82
C VAL A 97 0.68 5.69 7.50
N LEU A 98 1.24 6.83 7.10
CA LEU A 98 0.92 8.13 7.70
C LEU A 98 -0.54 8.54 7.42
N PHE A 99 -1.07 8.24 6.24
CA PHE A 99 -2.48 8.41 5.92
C PHE A 99 -3.37 7.58 6.85
N THR A 100 -3.01 6.32 7.07
CA THR A 100 -3.77 5.42 7.96
C THR A 100 -3.76 5.89 9.41
N LEU A 101 -2.69 6.57 9.83
CA LEU A 101 -2.56 7.18 11.16
C LEU A 101 -3.11 8.61 11.24
N SER A 102 -3.68 9.14 10.15
CA SER A 102 -4.14 10.53 10.03
C SER A 102 -3.04 11.57 10.33
N ASP A 103 -1.77 11.26 10.06
CA ASP A 103 -0.64 12.17 10.24
C ASP A 103 -0.42 13.06 9.00
N VAL A 104 -1.17 14.17 8.98
CA VAL A 104 -1.14 15.15 7.89
C VAL A 104 0.22 15.86 7.78
N GLU A 105 0.89 16.12 8.89
CA GLU A 105 2.20 16.80 8.88
C GLU A 105 3.29 15.88 8.34
N GLY A 106 3.30 14.62 8.78
CA GLY A 106 4.16 13.58 8.23
C GLY A 106 3.95 13.40 6.73
N LEU A 107 2.70 13.32 6.28
CA LEU A 107 2.35 13.22 4.85
C LEU A 107 2.91 14.39 4.05
N MET A 108 2.76 15.62 4.54
CA MET A 108 3.31 16.81 3.89
C MET A 108 4.83 16.71 3.71
N LYS A 109 5.55 16.24 4.75
CA LYS A 109 7.01 16.04 4.68
C LYS A 109 7.38 15.01 3.62
N VAL A 110 6.64 13.90 3.54
CA VAL A 110 6.84 12.86 2.52
C VAL A 110 6.58 13.39 1.10
N VAL A 111 5.48 14.10 0.88
CA VAL A 111 5.16 14.70 -0.43
C VAL A 111 6.24 15.68 -0.86
N ASN A 112 6.69 16.56 0.03
CA ASN A 112 7.76 17.51 -0.26
C ASN A 112 9.07 16.78 -0.60
N ARG A 113 9.39 15.70 0.14
CA ARG A 113 10.60 14.92 -0.12
C ARG A 113 10.54 14.21 -1.47
N LEU A 114 9.44 13.51 -1.76
CA LEU A 114 9.22 12.87 -3.07
C LEU A 114 9.29 13.89 -4.21
N GLY A 115 8.67 15.06 -4.05
CA GLY A 115 8.70 16.13 -5.05
C GLY A 115 10.09 16.74 -5.29
N SER A 116 11.01 16.62 -4.31
CA SER A 116 12.41 17.01 -4.49
C SER A 116 13.26 15.96 -5.22
N LEU A 117 12.83 14.70 -5.19
CA LEU A 117 13.56 13.57 -5.78
C LEU A 117 13.06 13.23 -7.20
N ILE A 118 11.78 13.46 -7.45
CA ILE A 118 11.08 13.04 -8.67
C ILE A 118 10.76 14.26 -9.53
N ASN A 119 11.22 14.20 -10.77
CA ASN A 119 10.92 15.15 -11.84
C ASN A 119 10.40 14.44 -13.10
N ASP A 120 10.10 15.19 -14.16
CA ASP A 120 9.51 14.68 -15.40
C ASP A 120 10.36 13.62 -16.12
N ASN A 121 11.68 13.55 -15.86
CA ASN A 121 12.57 12.53 -16.43
C ASN A 121 12.66 11.25 -15.58
N SER A 122 11.95 11.20 -14.44
CA SER A 122 11.95 10.03 -13.56
C SER A 122 11.13 8.89 -14.17
N SER A 123 11.29 7.69 -13.62
CA SER A 123 10.51 6.54 -14.05
C SER A 123 9.00 6.80 -13.93
N ALA A 124 8.21 6.17 -14.80
CA ALA A 124 6.75 6.20 -14.71
C ALA A 124 6.25 5.76 -13.32
N THR A 125 6.86 4.72 -12.76
CA THR A 125 6.56 4.19 -11.43
C THR A 125 6.79 5.24 -10.33
N ASP A 126 7.90 6.00 -10.37
CA ASP A 126 8.15 7.03 -9.36
C ASP A 126 7.21 8.22 -9.52
N ARG A 127 6.90 8.63 -10.76
CA ARG A 127 5.88 9.66 -11.01
C ARG A 127 4.52 9.26 -10.44
N VAL A 128 4.12 7.99 -10.61
CA VAL A 128 2.90 7.44 -10.00
C VAL A 128 2.97 7.47 -8.47
N ARG A 129 4.11 7.09 -7.86
CA ARG A 129 4.30 7.17 -6.39
C ARG A 129 4.16 8.58 -5.84
N LEU A 130 4.72 9.58 -6.51
CA LEU A 130 4.53 10.98 -6.13
C LEU A 130 3.06 11.38 -6.21
N SER A 131 2.38 11.01 -7.30
CA SER A 131 0.95 11.31 -7.48
C SER A 131 0.09 10.65 -6.40
N ILE A 132 0.36 9.39 -6.05
CA ILE A 132 -0.28 8.69 -4.93
C ILE A 132 -0.10 9.45 -3.62
N ALA A 133 1.13 9.85 -3.28
CA ALA A 133 1.40 10.59 -2.05
C ALA A 133 0.64 11.92 -2.00
N LYS A 134 0.55 12.64 -3.14
CA LYS A 134 -0.26 13.87 -3.26
C LYS A 134 -1.75 13.60 -3.03
N VAL A 135 -2.32 12.55 -3.64
CA VAL A 135 -3.72 12.14 -3.42
C VAL A 135 -3.97 11.87 -1.95
N LEU A 136 -3.12 11.07 -1.29
CA LEU A 136 -3.25 10.76 0.13
C LEU A 136 -3.16 12.01 1.01
N TYR A 137 -2.23 12.91 0.73
CA TYR A 137 -2.10 14.16 1.46
C TYR A 137 -3.32 15.07 1.30
N ALA A 138 -3.80 15.27 0.07
CA ALA A 138 -4.98 16.09 -0.20
C ALA A 138 -6.24 15.49 0.43
N ALA A 139 -6.40 14.16 0.35
CA ALA A 139 -7.48 13.42 0.99
C ALA A 139 -7.46 13.60 2.52
N ALA A 140 -6.29 13.45 3.16
CA ALA A 140 -6.15 13.59 4.62
C ALA A 140 -6.44 15.02 5.12
N LYS A 141 -6.23 16.04 4.27
CA LYS A 141 -6.60 17.42 4.59
C LYS A 141 -8.07 17.74 4.36
N HIS A 142 -8.82 16.88 3.67
CA HIS A 142 -10.13 17.21 3.12
C HIS A 142 -10.10 18.49 2.27
N ASP A 143 -9.04 18.66 1.48
CA ASP A 143 -8.82 19.84 0.64
C ASP A 143 -9.40 19.63 -0.77
N THR A 144 -9.85 20.72 -1.41
CA THR A 144 -10.40 20.68 -2.78
C THR A 144 -9.35 20.30 -3.82
N SER A 145 -8.06 20.49 -3.50
CA SER A 145 -6.92 20.02 -4.31
C SER A 145 -6.93 18.50 -4.56
N VAL A 146 -7.72 17.73 -3.79
CA VAL A 146 -7.90 16.29 -4.03
C VAL A 146 -8.44 15.99 -5.42
N ILE A 147 -9.26 16.87 -6.01
CA ILE A 147 -9.81 16.68 -7.36
C ILE A 147 -8.68 16.71 -8.39
N GLU A 148 -7.81 17.71 -8.31
CA GLU A 148 -6.66 17.86 -9.21
C GLU A 148 -5.67 16.71 -9.04
N CYS A 149 -5.40 16.30 -7.80
CA CYS A 149 -4.51 15.16 -7.53
C CYS A 149 -5.05 13.85 -8.09
N VAL A 150 -6.36 13.61 -7.99
CA VAL A 150 -7.01 12.41 -8.55
C VAL A 150 -6.98 12.44 -10.08
N MET A 151 -7.22 13.61 -10.70
CA MET A 151 -7.10 13.74 -12.16
C MET A 151 -5.66 13.50 -12.65
N GLU A 152 -4.66 14.02 -11.95
CA GLU A 152 -3.23 13.76 -12.23
C GLU A 152 -2.93 12.25 -12.11
N PHE A 153 -3.41 11.62 -11.05
CA PHE A 153 -3.24 10.18 -10.82
C PHE A 153 -3.91 9.32 -11.90
N ASP A 154 -5.17 9.58 -12.22
CA ASP A 154 -5.90 8.87 -13.27
C ASP A 154 -5.21 9.03 -14.62
N GLY A 155 -4.78 10.25 -14.97
CA GLY A 155 -4.04 10.51 -16.21
C GLY A 155 -2.73 9.72 -16.32
N LEU A 156 -2.00 9.56 -15.21
CA LEU A 156 -0.80 8.72 -15.18
C LEU A 156 -1.11 7.23 -15.34
N LEU A 157 -2.21 6.73 -14.77
CA LEU A 157 -2.60 5.33 -14.95
C LEU A 157 -3.09 5.05 -16.39
N GLU A 158 -3.70 6.04 -17.04
CA GLU A 158 -4.04 5.97 -18.47
C GLU A 158 -2.79 6.00 -19.37
N GLU A 159 -1.81 6.84 -19.05
CA GLU A 159 -0.54 6.93 -19.79
C GLU A 159 0.31 5.67 -19.61
N TYR A 160 0.27 5.05 -18.42
CA TYR A 160 1.10 3.90 -18.04
C TYR A 160 0.23 2.71 -17.61
N PRO A 161 -0.43 2.01 -18.55
CA PRO A 161 -1.35 0.91 -18.25
C PRO A 161 -0.69 -0.27 -17.54
N ASP A 162 0.63 -0.45 -17.66
CA ASP A 162 1.39 -1.45 -16.90
C ASP A 162 1.23 -1.28 -15.38
N GLN A 163 1.01 -0.05 -14.91
CA GLN A 163 0.73 0.26 -13.50
C GLN A 163 -0.69 -0.17 -13.06
N VAL A 164 -1.55 -0.56 -13.99
CA VAL A 164 -2.86 -1.17 -13.75
C VAL A 164 -2.78 -2.70 -13.87
N GLU A 165 -1.97 -3.20 -14.81
CA GLU A 165 -1.75 -4.63 -15.02
C GLU A 165 -0.98 -5.28 -13.87
N SER A 166 0.11 -4.64 -13.44
CA SER A 166 0.95 -5.03 -12.31
C SER A 166 1.04 -3.88 -11.28
N PRO A 167 -0.05 -3.62 -10.54
CA PRO A 167 -0.17 -2.40 -9.74
C PRO A 167 0.71 -2.43 -8.50
N LEU A 168 1.20 -1.27 -8.09
CA LEU A 168 1.88 -1.12 -6.80
C LEU A 168 0.89 -1.33 -5.65
N THR A 169 1.41 -1.71 -4.47
CA THR A 169 0.61 -1.80 -3.24
C THR A 169 0.00 -0.44 -2.91
N GLU A 170 0.79 0.64 -3.03
CA GLU A 170 0.34 2.02 -2.87
C GLU A 170 -0.70 2.45 -3.92
N THR A 171 -0.65 1.94 -5.16
CA THR A 171 -1.65 2.22 -6.20
C THR A 171 -3.02 1.66 -5.81
N MET A 172 -3.07 0.40 -5.39
CA MET A 172 -4.30 -0.24 -4.92
C MET A 172 -4.89 0.50 -3.71
N PHE A 173 -4.02 0.98 -2.80
CA PHE A 173 -4.46 1.76 -1.64
C PHE A 173 -5.01 3.13 -2.04
N ALA A 174 -4.37 3.85 -2.96
CA ALA A 174 -4.87 5.12 -3.46
C ALA A 174 -6.26 4.96 -4.11
N LEU A 175 -6.46 3.92 -4.94
CA LEU A 175 -7.75 3.64 -5.55
C LEU A 175 -8.86 3.37 -4.52
N TYR A 176 -8.53 2.65 -3.43
CA TYR A 176 -9.45 2.47 -2.32
C TYR A 176 -9.86 3.81 -1.68
N VAL A 177 -8.88 4.69 -1.41
CA VAL A 177 -9.13 6.02 -0.84
C VAL A 177 -9.98 6.88 -1.77
N VAL A 178 -9.67 6.91 -3.07
CA VAL A 178 -10.46 7.65 -4.06
C VAL A 178 -11.89 7.11 -4.16
N GLY A 179 -12.07 5.79 -4.13
CA GLY A 179 -13.38 5.16 -4.07
C GLY A 179 -14.19 5.58 -2.84
N ALA A 180 -13.56 5.62 -1.67
CA ALA A 180 -14.19 6.07 -0.44
C ALA A 180 -14.61 7.55 -0.49
N LEU A 181 -13.75 8.42 -1.04
CA LEU A 181 -14.04 9.84 -1.25
C LEU A 181 -15.19 10.06 -2.24
N LEU A 182 -15.21 9.33 -3.36
CA LEU A 182 -16.28 9.42 -4.34
C LEU A 182 -17.63 9.03 -3.74
N ARG A 183 -17.66 8.00 -2.89
CA ARG A 183 -18.85 7.64 -2.12
C ARG A 183 -19.28 8.80 -1.21
N GLU A 184 -18.36 9.45 -0.50
CA GLU A 184 -18.69 10.57 0.41
C GLU A 184 -19.34 11.75 -0.31
N VAL A 185 -18.91 12.05 -1.54
CA VAL A 185 -19.52 13.10 -2.38
C VAL A 185 -20.72 12.61 -3.21
N GLY A 186 -21.25 11.42 -2.91
CA GLY A 186 -22.46 10.87 -3.54
C GLY A 186 -22.25 10.31 -4.96
N GLN A 187 -21.00 10.16 -5.42
CA GLN A 187 -20.66 9.59 -6.72
C GLN A 187 -20.58 8.05 -6.65
N THR A 188 -21.64 7.39 -6.16
CA THR A 188 -21.64 5.94 -5.89
C THR A 188 -21.36 5.09 -7.13
N SER A 189 -21.85 5.49 -8.30
CA SER A 189 -21.57 4.77 -9.56
C SER A 189 -20.10 4.85 -10.00
N ARG A 190 -19.39 5.93 -9.63
CA ARG A 190 -17.94 6.02 -9.87
C ARG A 190 -17.17 5.22 -8.82
N ALA A 191 -17.57 5.31 -7.56
CA ALA A 191 -16.99 4.52 -6.47
C ALA A 191 -17.11 3.00 -6.74
N THR A 192 -18.25 2.55 -7.26
CA THR A 192 -18.48 1.14 -7.64
C THR A 192 -17.51 0.69 -8.73
N ARG A 193 -17.35 1.49 -9.80
CA ARG A 193 -16.39 1.17 -10.88
C ARG A 193 -14.95 1.09 -10.38
N LEU A 194 -14.55 1.96 -9.44
CA LEU A 194 -13.23 1.85 -8.81
C LEU A 194 -13.10 0.59 -7.95
N ALA A 195 -14.16 0.20 -7.23
CA ALA A 195 -14.18 -1.05 -6.49
C ALA A 195 -14.00 -2.26 -7.43
N ASP A 196 -14.63 -2.26 -8.61
CA ASP A 196 -14.46 -3.32 -9.62
C ASP A 196 -13.01 -3.38 -10.15
N THR A 197 -12.42 -2.23 -10.46
CA THR A 197 -11.02 -2.14 -10.89
C THR A 197 -10.09 -2.67 -9.80
N LEU A 198 -10.29 -2.25 -8.56
CA LEU A 198 -9.49 -2.67 -7.41
C LEU A 198 -9.67 -4.16 -7.11
N GLU A 199 -10.87 -4.71 -7.26
CA GLU A 199 -11.14 -6.14 -7.16
C GLU A 199 -10.29 -6.91 -8.17
N GLY A 200 -10.35 -6.54 -9.45
CA GLY A 200 -9.57 -7.18 -10.50
C GLY A 200 -8.06 -7.13 -10.23
N MET A 201 -7.55 -6.00 -9.71
CA MET A 201 -6.15 -5.88 -9.29
C MET A 201 -5.81 -6.84 -8.14
N ALA A 202 -6.63 -6.83 -7.08
CA ALA A 202 -6.42 -7.64 -5.90
C ALA A 202 -6.52 -9.15 -6.21
N GLU A 203 -7.41 -9.56 -7.10
CA GLU A 203 -7.54 -10.94 -7.56
C GLU A 203 -6.32 -11.41 -8.35
N ARG A 204 -5.84 -10.59 -9.31
CA ARG A 204 -4.62 -10.91 -10.08
C ARG A 204 -3.41 -11.13 -9.19
N LYS A 205 -3.24 -10.30 -8.16
CA LYS A 205 -2.16 -10.43 -7.17
C LYS A 205 -2.47 -11.41 -6.04
N LYS A 206 -3.67 -11.99 -6.00
CA LYS A 206 -4.19 -12.79 -4.87
C LYS A 206 -3.99 -12.08 -3.52
N HIS A 207 -4.16 -10.76 -3.51
CA HIS A 207 -3.81 -9.90 -2.39
C HIS A 207 -4.95 -9.83 -1.37
N ARG A 208 -4.88 -10.64 -0.30
CA ARG A 208 -6.02 -10.82 0.64
C ARG A 208 -6.45 -9.54 1.34
N ALA A 209 -5.49 -8.70 1.76
CA ALA A 209 -5.83 -7.43 2.43
C ALA A 209 -6.64 -6.49 1.53
N PHE A 210 -6.24 -6.31 0.26
CA PHE A 210 -7.00 -5.48 -0.67
C PHE A 210 -8.35 -6.09 -1.05
N ARG A 211 -8.47 -7.42 -1.13
CA ARG A 211 -9.80 -8.04 -1.27
C ARG A 211 -10.73 -7.66 -0.12
N ALA A 212 -10.24 -7.68 1.11
CA ALA A 212 -11.03 -7.23 2.26
C ALA A 212 -11.37 -5.72 2.19
N LEU A 213 -10.45 -4.87 1.70
CA LEU A 213 -10.73 -3.45 1.49
C LEU A 213 -11.78 -3.21 0.39
N VAL A 214 -11.76 -4.00 -0.69
CA VAL A 214 -12.79 -3.97 -1.73
C VAL A 214 -14.16 -4.31 -1.17
N GLU A 215 -14.27 -5.40 -0.41
CA GLU A 215 -15.52 -5.79 0.24
C GLU A 215 -16.01 -4.69 1.19
N ASN A 216 -15.10 -4.11 1.99
CA ASN A 216 -15.45 -3.00 2.86
C ASN A 216 -15.99 -1.79 2.08
N LEU A 217 -15.32 -1.40 0.99
CA LEU A 217 -15.76 -0.30 0.13
C LEU A 217 -17.15 -0.59 -0.47
N ARG A 218 -17.38 -1.81 -0.99
CA ARG A 218 -18.68 -2.23 -1.54
C ARG A 218 -19.79 -2.20 -0.49
N GLY A 219 -19.54 -2.76 0.69
CA GLY A 219 -20.47 -2.68 1.81
C GLY A 219 -20.82 -1.24 2.17
N ASN A 220 -19.81 -0.36 2.20
CA ASN A 220 -19.99 1.07 2.48
C ASN A 220 -20.79 1.80 1.38
N ILE A 221 -20.63 1.42 0.11
CA ILE A 221 -21.43 1.96 -1.00
C ILE A 221 -22.89 1.50 -0.87
N CYS A 222 -23.14 0.21 -0.68
CA CYS A 222 -24.50 -0.33 -0.49
C CYS A 222 -25.20 0.32 0.72
N ASN A 223 -24.47 0.51 1.83
CA ASN A 223 -25.00 1.17 3.02
C ASN A 223 -25.42 2.61 2.72
N TYR A 224 -24.58 3.37 2.01
CA TYR A 224 -24.89 4.73 1.59
C TYR A 224 -26.13 4.81 0.69
N GLU A 225 -26.34 3.81 -0.18
CA GLU A 225 -27.54 3.70 -1.03
C GLU A 225 -28.79 3.16 -0.30
N GLY A 226 -28.69 2.87 1.00
CA GLY A 226 -29.79 2.31 1.79
C GLY A 226 -30.05 0.82 1.56
N GLN A 227 -29.13 0.12 0.88
CA GLN A 227 -29.22 -1.32 0.57
C GLN A 227 -28.59 -2.15 1.70
N PHE A 228 -29.17 -2.06 2.91
CA PHE A 228 -28.55 -2.62 4.12
C PHE A 228 -28.33 -4.15 4.08
N GLU A 229 -29.26 -4.91 3.51
CA GLU A 229 -29.11 -6.37 3.35
C GLU A 229 -27.97 -6.75 2.40
N GLN A 230 -27.67 -5.90 1.41
CA GLN A 230 -26.53 -6.12 0.52
C GLN A 230 -25.23 -5.70 1.20
N ALA A 231 -25.26 -4.59 1.94
CA ALA A 231 -24.11 -4.13 2.72
C ALA A 231 -23.63 -5.19 3.73
N GLU A 232 -24.55 -5.83 4.45
CA GLU A 232 -24.22 -6.87 5.43
C GLU A 232 -23.48 -8.06 4.80
N LYS A 233 -23.83 -8.47 3.57
CA LYS A 233 -23.17 -9.56 2.86
C LYS A 233 -21.70 -9.27 2.56
N HIS A 234 -21.31 -8.00 2.45
CA HIS A 234 -19.93 -7.59 2.22
C HIS A 234 -19.11 -7.46 3.51
N TYR A 235 -19.75 -7.47 4.69
CA TYR A 235 -19.06 -7.35 5.98
C TYR A 235 -18.81 -8.69 6.68
N LEU A 236 -19.43 -9.77 6.20
CA LEU A 236 -19.33 -11.14 6.74
C LEU A 236 -18.24 -11.96 6.05
#